data_AF-A0A485LED9-F1
#
_entry.id   AF-A0A485LED9-F1
#
_cell.length_a   1.000
_cell.length_b   1.000
_cell.length_c   1.000
_cell.angle_alpha   90.00
_cell.angle_beta   90.00
_cell.angle_gamma   90.00
#
_symmetry.space_group_name_H-M   'P 1'
#
loop_
_entity.id
_entity.type
_entity.pdbx_description
1 polymer ?
#
loop_
_entity_poly.entity_id
_entity_poly.type
_entity_poly.pdbx_seq_one_letter_code
_entity_poly.pdbx_strand_id
1 'polypeptide(L)'
;MTGQAAPCCSSTKYVRWDTINYGWNSSELQLAFCDAALQVSVGAVGRTIGNLILVTHSMGNLIAAAAVANNVCRFPDDNNPTTAALSWVALGGPMLGSKTANFAMDQCKSDAKGMVRDQLDAWDLCPIPEAIASLVHERSVDANAALKKNFAAARAVYAKYVTHAACGASFDGLESTNKIIYQALQWFGEHNRTTGNDGVVDFESCAAGLDVSLFRSNYTSRFYKAGVNHGDLTWKGTDDKSDVARQPKKWFQCLL
;
A
#
# COMPACT_ATOMS: atom_id res chain seq x y z
N MET A 1 3.66 15.18 3.27
CA MET A 1 3.28 15.74 1.95
C MET A 1 2.96 17.21 2.19
N THR A 2 3.58 18.13 1.46
CA THR A 2 3.16 19.55 1.45
C THR A 2 2.01 19.68 0.43
N GLY A 3 1.04 20.57 0.67
CA GLY A 3 -0.20 20.69 -0.14
C GLY A 3 -0.02 20.97 -1.64
N GLN A 4 1.21 21.14 -2.14
CA GLN A 4 1.54 21.34 -3.56
C GLN A 4 1.44 20.08 -4.43
N ALA A 5 1.30 18.89 -3.85
CA ALA A 5 1.21 17.64 -4.62
C ALA A 5 -0.23 17.29 -5.08
N ALA A 6 -1.27 17.89 -4.50
CA ALA A 6 -2.67 17.55 -4.76
C ALA A 6 -3.48 18.77 -5.25
N PRO A 7 -3.24 19.29 -6.47
CA PRO A 7 -3.86 20.53 -6.96
C PRO A 7 -5.41 20.45 -7.02
N CYS A 8 -5.97 19.24 -7.09
CA CYS A 8 -7.41 19.00 -7.24
C CYS A 8 -8.14 18.85 -5.90
N CYS A 9 -7.44 18.96 -4.77
CA CYS A 9 -8.02 18.84 -3.44
C CYS A 9 -8.23 20.22 -2.80
N SER A 10 -9.46 20.51 -2.35
CA SER A 10 -9.75 21.73 -1.58
C SER A 10 -9.16 21.71 -0.16
N SER A 11 -8.91 20.52 0.39
CA SER A 11 -8.16 20.32 1.63
C SER A 11 -7.51 18.94 1.66
N THR A 12 -6.49 18.78 2.50
CA THR A 12 -5.83 17.48 2.73
C THR A 12 -5.81 17.18 4.23
N LYS A 13 -6.19 15.95 4.59
CA LYS A 13 -6.14 15.46 5.97
C LYS A 13 -5.20 14.26 6.03
N TYR A 14 -4.36 14.25 7.05
CA TYR A 14 -3.45 13.13 7.31
C TYR A 14 -3.91 12.44 8.59
N VAL A 15 -3.85 11.11 8.56
CA VAL A 15 -4.12 10.27 9.72
C VAL A 15 -2.83 9.54 10.09
N ARG A 16 -2.65 9.32 11.39
CA ARG A 16 -1.56 8.52 11.94
C ARG A 16 -2.18 7.46 12.83
N TRP A 17 -1.89 6.20 12.52
CA TRP A 17 -2.31 5.07 13.32
C TRP A 17 -1.10 4.23 13.72
N ASP A 18 -1.29 3.42 14.76
CA ASP A 18 -0.28 2.47 15.20
C ASP A 18 -0.26 1.27 14.25
N THR A 19 0.62 1.36 13.26
CA THR A 19 0.89 0.31 12.28
C THR A 19 2.15 -0.47 12.62
N ILE A 20 2.45 -0.60 13.92
CA ILE A 20 3.49 -1.48 14.46
C ILE A 20 2.84 -2.56 15.31
N ASN A 21 2.02 -2.15 16.27
CA ASN A 21 1.39 -3.05 17.23
C ASN A 21 0.10 -3.69 16.72
N TYR A 22 -0.48 -3.21 15.62
CA TYR A 22 -1.70 -3.75 15.06
C TYR A 22 -1.50 -4.22 13.61
N GLY A 23 -1.95 -5.44 13.32
CA GLY A 23 -2.04 -5.98 11.97
C GLY A 23 -3.09 -5.24 11.14
N TRP A 24 -2.93 -5.21 9.81
CA TRP A 24 -3.89 -4.54 8.91
C TRP A 24 -5.31 -5.10 8.99
N ASN A 25 -5.43 -6.35 9.44
CA ASN A 25 -6.68 -7.07 9.63
C ASN A 25 -7.28 -6.89 11.03
N SER A 26 -6.73 -6.00 11.88
CA SER A 26 -7.32 -5.67 13.18
C SER A 26 -8.59 -4.83 13.05
N SER A 27 -9.52 -5.03 13.98
CA SER A 27 -10.76 -4.24 14.05
C SER A 27 -10.50 -2.78 14.38
N GLU A 28 -9.47 -2.51 15.17
CA GLU A 28 -9.07 -1.21 15.67
C GLU A 28 -8.61 -0.31 14.53
N LEU A 29 -7.74 -0.82 13.66
CA LEU A 29 -7.29 -0.07 12.48
C LEU A 29 -8.41 0.13 11.46
N GLN A 30 -9.27 -0.88 11.28
CA GLN A 30 -10.40 -0.77 10.36
C GLN A 30 -11.43 0.26 10.85
N LEU A 31 -11.73 0.28 12.15
CA LEU A 31 -12.62 1.26 12.77
C LEU A 31 -12.01 2.66 12.68
N ALA A 32 -10.74 2.82 13.06
CA ALA A 32 -10.04 4.10 12.99
C ALA A 32 -9.99 4.65 11.56
N PHE A 33 -9.78 3.78 10.57
CA PHE A 33 -9.87 4.15 9.15
C PHE A 33 -11.27 4.65 8.78
N CYS A 34 -12.30 3.86 9.09
CA CYS A 34 -13.65 4.22 8.70
C CYS A 34 -14.12 5.50 9.38
N ASP A 35 -13.85 5.68 10.67
CA ASP A 35 -14.25 6.88 11.41
C ASP A 35 -13.59 8.13 10.84
N ALA A 36 -12.29 8.06 10.54
CA ALA A 36 -11.59 9.16 9.90
C ALA A 36 -12.14 9.46 8.51
N ALA A 37 -12.37 8.43 7.68
CA ALA A 37 -12.89 8.60 6.33
C ALA A 37 -14.30 9.21 6.32
N LEU A 38 -15.19 8.75 7.20
CA LEU A 38 -16.53 9.30 7.37
C LEU A 38 -16.49 10.75 7.82
N GLN A 39 -15.60 11.10 8.74
CA GLN A 39 -15.47 12.46 9.27
C GLN A 39 -15.02 13.47 8.21
N VAL A 40 -14.16 13.06 7.27
CA VAL A 40 -13.57 13.98 6.27
C VAL A 40 -14.28 13.96 4.93
N SER A 41 -15.05 12.92 4.64
CA SER A 41 -15.79 12.81 3.39
C SER A 41 -17.02 13.73 3.38
N VAL A 42 -17.32 14.31 2.21
CA VAL A 42 -18.47 15.21 2.07
C VAL A 42 -19.73 14.40 1.74
N GLY A 43 -20.77 14.53 2.56
CA GLY A 43 -22.06 13.85 2.34
C GLY A 43 -22.09 12.39 2.81
N ALA A 44 -21.27 12.01 3.79
CA ALA A 44 -21.37 10.69 4.42
C ALA A 44 -22.77 10.46 5.04
N VAL A 45 -23.31 9.24 4.88
CA VAL A 45 -24.60 8.84 5.46
C VAL A 45 -24.44 7.49 6.18
N GLY A 46 -24.72 7.48 7.49
CA GLY A 46 -24.52 6.29 8.32
C GLY A 46 -23.06 5.83 8.30
N ARG A 47 -22.81 4.61 7.81
CA ARG A 47 -21.45 4.04 7.62
C ARG A 47 -20.99 4.05 6.17
N THR A 48 -21.68 4.78 5.29
CA THR A 48 -21.28 4.95 3.90
C THR A 48 -20.47 6.23 3.75
N ILE A 49 -19.23 6.09 3.28
CA ILE A 49 -18.30 7.19 3.01
C ILE A 49 -18.85 8.05 1.86
N GLY A 50 -18.75 9.37 2.00
CA GLY A 50 -19.20 10.33 0.99
C GLY A 50 -18.12 10.63 -0.07
N ASN A 51 -18.20 11.81 -0.67
CA ASN A 51 -17.20 12.35 -1.59
C ASN A 51 -15.82 12.42 -0.93
N LEU A 52 -14.85 11.69 -1.50
CA LEU A 52 -13.48 11.65 -1.00
C LEU A 52 -12.51 11.20 -2.10
N ILE A 53 -11.34 11.83 -2.16
CA ILE A 53 -10.17 11.24 -2.83
C ILE A 53 -9.41 10.47 -1.75
N LEU A 54 -9.54 9.15 -1.74
CA LEU A 54 -8.86 8.28 -0.79
C LEU A 54 -7.50 7.91 -1.35
N VAL A 55 -6.42 8.35 -0.71
CA VAL A 55 -5.05 7.96 -1.05
C VAL A 55 -4.54 6.98 0.01
N THR A 56 -4.17 5.78 -0.40
CA THR A 56 -3.59 4.76 0.49
C THR A 56 -2.23 4.32 0.01
N HIS A 57 -1.30 4.15 0.95
CA HIS A 57 0.06 3.68 0.66
C HIS A 57 0.37 2.42 1.48
N SER A 58 1.09 1.49 0.88
CA SER A 58 1.58 0.28 1.55
C SER A 58 0.43 -0.48 2.25
N MET A 59 0.62 -0.84 3.53
CA MET A 59 -0.38 -1.49 4.38
C MET A 59 -1.74 -0.75 4.45
N GLY A 60 -1.77 0.56 4.22
CA GLY A 60 -3.01 1.34 4.22
C GLY A 60 -4.03 0.86 3.18
N ASN A 61 -3.57 0.27 2.06
CA ASN A 61 -4.46 -0.31 1.06
C ASN A 61 -5.26 -1.49 1.63
N LEU A 62 -4.59 -2.36 2.39
CA LEU A 62 -5.22 -3.51 3.04
C LEU A 62 -6.14 -3.09 4.18
N ILE A 63 -5.76 -2.09 4.98
CA ILE A 63 -6.61 -1.56 6.06
C ILE A 63 -7.93 -1.05 5.49
N ALA A 64 -7.87 -0.20 4.46
CA ALA A 64 -9.06 0.35 3.80
C ALA A 64 -9.92 -0.76 3.17
N ALA A 65 -9.29 -1.68 2.44
CA ALA A 65 -9.97 -2.81 1.82
C ALA A 65 -10.67 -3.72 2.83
N ALA A 66 -9.97 -4.06 3.93
CA ALA A 66 -10.47 -4.93 4.98
C ALA A 66 -11.65 -4.30 5.72
N ALA A 67 -11.58 -2.99 6.00
CA ALA A 67 -12.66 -2.28 6.69
C ALA A 67 -13.97 -2.32 5.89
N VAL A 68 -13.89 -2.22 4.56
CA VAL A 68 -15.06 -2.39 3.68
C VAL A 68 -15.48 -3.85 3.57
N ALA A 69 -14.52 -4.77 3.41
CA ALA A 69 -14.80 -6.21 3.31
C ALA A 69 -15.52 -6.76 4.55
N ASN A 70 -15.17 -6.24 5.73
CA ASN A 70 -15.75 -6.61 7.02
C ASN A 70 -16.98 -5.77 7.40
N ASN A 71 -17.51 -4.96 6.48
CA ASN A 71 -18.68 -4.09 6.70
C ASN A 71 -18.53 -3.07 7.85
N VAL A 72 -17.30 -2.70 8.21
CA VAL A 72 -17.03 -1.64 9.20
C VAL A 72 -17.47 -0.29 8.65
N CYS A 73 -17.23 -0.05 7.36
CA CYS A 73 -17.86 1.01 6.57
C CYS A 73 -18.11 0.54 5.14
N ARG A 74 -18.78 1.36 4.35
CA ARG A 74 -19.11 1.10 2.95
C ARG A 74 -18.57 2.22 2.08
N PHE A 75 -18.06 1.85 0.93
CA PHE A 75 -17.87 2.80 -0.15
C PHE A 75 -19.21 2.98 -0.89
N PRO A 76 -19.46 4.17 -1.47
CA PRO A 76 -20.66 4.39 -2.27
C PRO A 76 -20.66 3.40 -3.44
N ASP A 77 -21.83 2.81 -3.75
CA ASP A 77 -21.97 1.90 -4.88
C ASP A 77 -22.20 2.69 -6.16
N ASP A 78 -21.48 2.36 -7.22
CA ASP A 78 -21.57 3.00 -8.54
C ASP A 78 -23.00 2.97 -9.13
N ASN A 79 -23.87 2.08 -8.66
CA ASN A 79 -25.27 1.95 -9.10
C ASN A 79 -26.25 2.87 -8.36
N ASN A 80 -25.80 3.66 -7.38
CA ASN A 80 -26.63 4.65 -6.70
C ASN A 80 -26.06 6.07 -6.97
N PRO A 81 -26.61 6.81 -7.95
CA PRO A 81 -26.06 8.08 -8.44
C PRO A 81 -26.26 9.25 -7.47
N THR A 82 -26.44 9.00 -6.16
CA THR A 82 -26.21 10.05 -5.17
C THR A 82 -24.81 10.61 -5.38
N THR A 83 -24.71 11.93 -5.28
CA THR A 83 -23.61 12.84 -5.63
C THR A 83 -22.25 12.59 -4.96
N ALA A 84 -22.01 11.40 -4.40
CA ALA A 84 -20.79 10.97 -3.72
C ALA A 84 -19.87 10.16 -4.66
N ALA A 85 -18.91 10.82 -5.30
CA ALA A 85 -17.78 10.21 -6.00
C ALA A 85 -16.65 9.88 -5.00
N LEU A 86 -16.35 8.59 -4.83
CA LEU A 86 -15.13 8.13 -4.18
C LEU A 86 -14.08 7.84 -5.26
N SER A 87 -12.94 8.51 -5.21
CA SER A 87 -11.77 8.16 -6.04
C SER A 87 -10.70 7.53 -5.16
N TRP A 88 -10.54 6.22 -5.26
CA TRP A 88 -9.49 5.51 -4.54
C TRP A 88 -8.22 5.41 -5.38
N VAL A 89 -7.16 6.06 -4.88
CA VAL A 89 -5.79 6.09 -5.40
C VAL A 89 -4.90 5.20 -4.53
N ALA A 90 -4.54 4.03 -5.07
CA ALA A 90 -3.77 3.02 -4.36
C ALA A 90 -2.28 3.05 -4.72
N LEU A 91 -1.40 2.99 -3.71
CA LEU A 91 0.05 3.11 -3.89
C LEU A 91 0.77 1.94 -3.22
N GLY A 92 1.49 1.13 -4.00
CA GLY A 92 2.40 0.10 -3.47
C GLY A 92 1.76 -0.86 -2.45
N GLY A 93 0.49 -1.22 -2.65
CA GLY A 93 -0.25 -2.05 -1.68
C GLY A 93 0.21 -3.50 -1.68
N PRO A 94 0.49 -4.15 -0.55
CA PRO A 94 0.88 -5.56 -0.53
C PRO A 94 -0.34 -6.47 -0.62
N MET A 95 -1.07 -6.50 -1.74
CA MET A 95 -2.36 -7.20 -1.86
C MET A 95 -2.26 -8.74 -1.89
N LEU A 96 -1.04 -9.28 -2.05
CA LEU A 96 -0.70 -10.69 -1.78
C LEU A 96 0.20 -10.85 -0.54
N GLY A 97 0.48 -9.77 0.18
CA GLY A 97 1.53 -9.66 1.21
C GLY A 97 2.90 -9.32 0.63
N SER A 98 3.92 -9.37 1.47
CA SER A 98 5.30 -8.97 1.17
C SER A 98 6.27 -10.09 1.51
N LYS A 99 7.20 -10.39 0.59
CA LYS A 99 8.28 -11.32 0.89
C LYS A 99 9.33 -10.73 1.85
N THR A 100 9.44 -9.41 1.96
CA THR A 100 10.23 -8.78 3.03
C THR A 100 9.68 -9.15 4.41
N ALA A 101 8.36 -9.19 4.56
CA ALA A 101 7.73 -9.63 5.80
C ALA A 101 8.00 -11.12 6.09
N ASN A 102 8.00 -11.98 5.06
CA ASN A 102 8.41 -13.38 5.22
C ASN A 102 9.83 -13.50 5.74
N PHE A 103 10.78 -12.77 5.14
CA PHE A 103 12.17 -12.77 5.55
C PHE A 103 12.31 -12.33 7.01
N ALA A 104 11.69 -11.20 7.38
CA ALA A 104 11.75 -10.71 8.76
C ALA A 104 11.13 -11.70 9.76
N MET A 105 10.00 -12.32 9.42
CA MET A 105 9.37 -13.38 10.20
C MET A 105 10.31 -14.57 10.40
N ASP A 106 10.98 -15.03 9.34
CA ASP A 106 11.91 -16.15 9.40
C ASP A 106 13.12 -15.85 10.31
N GLN A 107 13.71 -14.66 10.19
CA GLN A 107 14.82 -14.25 11.04
C GLN A 107 14.42 -14.18 12.53
N CYS A 108 13.20 -13.76 12.85
CA CYS A 108 12.76 -13.68 14.24
C CYS A 108 12.32 -15.02 14.87
N LYS A 109 12.13 -16.09 14.08
CA LYS A 109 11.76 -17.43 14.60
C LYS A 109 12.89 -18.17 15.28
N SER A 110 14.14 -17.88 14.90
CA SER A 110 15.33 -18.53 15.46
C SER A 110 15.99 -17.62 16.49
N ASP A 111 16.34 -18.17 17.65
CA ASP A 111 17.19 -17.49 18.64
C ASP A 111 18.68 -17.47 18.21
N ALA A 112 19.01 -18.01 17.03
CA ALA A 112 20.35 -17.98 16.49
C ALA A 112 20.76 -16.54 16.16
N LYS A 113 21.82 -16.06 16.82
CA LYS A 113 22.38 -14.73 16.61
C LYS A 113 23.15 -14.65 15.29
N GLY A 114 23.08 -13.49 14.66
CA GLY A 114 23.77 -13.18 13.40
C GLY A 114 23.53 -11.72 13.02
N MET A 115 24.37 -11.16 12.16
CA MET A 115 24.38 -9.71 11.86
C MET A 115 22.98 -9.15 11.53
N VAL A 116 22.17 -9.88 10.76
CA VAL A 116 20.80 -9.46 10.43
C VAL A 116 19.87 -9.55 11.64
N ARG A 117 19.92 -10.67 12.39
CA ARG A 117 19.11 -10.85 13.60
C ARG A 117 19.43 -9.81 14.67
N ASP A 118 20.71 -9.58 14.93
CA ASP A 118 21.18 -8.59 15.91
C ASP A 118 20.71 -7.17 15.52
N GLN A 119 20.69 -6.86 14.22
CA GLN A 119 20.20 -5.58 13.73
C GLN A 119 18.67 -5.45 13.87
N LEU A 120 17.92 -6.52 13.66
CA LEU A 120 16.46 -6.54 13.87
C LEU A 120 16.11 -6.42 15.36
N ASP A 121 16.82 -7.11 16.24
CA ASP A 121 16.68 -6.96 17.70
C ASP A 121 16.99 -5.50 18.11
N ALA A 122 18.06 -4.90 17.57
CA ALA A 122 18.42 -3.50 17.85
C ALA A 122 17.41 -2.46 17.33
N TRP A 123 16.55 -2.84 16.37
CA TRP A 123 15.45 -2.02 15.86
C TRP A 123 14.10 -2.36 16.50
N ASP A 124 14.07 -3.21 17.52
CA ASP A 124 12.86 -3.72 18.17
C ASP A 124 11.88 -4.37 17.16
N LEU A 125 12.44 -4.99 16.11
CA LEU A 125 11.68 -5.74 15.11
C LEU A 125 11.62 -7.24 15.41
N CYS A 126 12.30 -7.72 16.46
CA CYS A 126 12.11 -9.05 17.00
C CYS A 126 11.75 -8.96 18.50
N PRO A 127 10.71 -9.68 19.00
CA PRO A 127 9.80 -10.53 18.23
C PRO A 127 9.04 -9.73 17.16
N ILE A 128 8.69 -10.39 16.06
CA ILE A 128 8.14 -9.70 14.88
C ILE A 128 6.89 -8.90 15.28
N PRO A 129 6.82 -7.58 15.00
CA PRO A 129 5.62 -6.79 15.27
C PRO A 129 4.40 -7.31 14.51
N GLU A 130 3.22 -7.19 15.11
CA GLU A 130 1.97 -7.72 14.56
C GLU A 130 1.68 -7.15 13.15
N ALA A 131 2.01 -5.87 12.93
CA ALA A 131 1.88 -5.25 11.62
C ALA A 131 2.68 -6.00 10.54
N ILE A 132 3.94 -6.33 10.80
CA ILE A 132 4.79 -7.05 9.86
C ILE A 132 4.32 -8.50 9.73
N ALA A 133 3.96 -9.15 10.85
CA ALA A 133 3.42 -10.52 10.84
C ALA A 133 2.18 -10.64 9.96
N SER A 134 1.29 -9.65 10.01
CA SER A 134 0.08 -9.63 9.19
C SER A 134 0.36 -9.47 7.70
N LEU A 135 1.55 -9.01 7.31
CA LEU A 135 1.94 -8.75 5.91
C LEU A 135 2.67 -9.90 5.24
N VAL A 136 2.89 -11.04 5.92
CA VAL A 136 3.51 -12.21 5.27
C VAL A 136 2.74 -12.59 4.00
N HIS A 137 3.47 -12.91 2.95
CA HIS A 137 2.92 -13.27 1.65
C HIS A 137 1.93 -14.43 1.82
N GLU A 138 0.77 -14.37 1.16
CA GLU A 138 -0.34 -15.32 1.37
C GLU A 138 0.03 -16.77 1.03
N ARG A 139 1.07 -16.96 0.20
CA ARG A 139 1.61 -18.28 -0.18
C ARG A 139 2.72 -18.78 0.75
N SER A 140 3.12 -18.00 1.74
CA SER A 140 4.10 -18.41 2.74
C SER A 140 3.55 -19.48 3.68
N VAL A 141 4.44 -20.20 4.35
CA VAL A 141 4.08 -21.16 5.41
C VAL A 141 3.48 -20.47 6.64
N ASP A 142 3.79 -19.19 6.83
CA ASP A 142 3.31 -18.38 7.96
C ASP A 142 1.90 -17.82 7.75
N ALA A 143 1.42 -17.81 6.50
CA ALA A 143 0.07 -17.37 6.19
C ALA A 143 -0.96 -18.46 6.52
N ASN A 144 -1.61 -18.30 7.68
CA ASN A 144 -2.71 -19.17 8.09
C ASN A 144 -3.97 -18.98 7.22
N ALA A 145 -4.96 -19.87 7.37
CA ALA A 145 -6.18 -19.85 6.56
C ALA A 145 -7.00 -18.55 6.74
N ALA A 146 -7.01 -17.98 7.93
CA ALA A 146 -7.72 -16.72 8.20
C ALA A 146 -7.07 -15.54 7.45
N LEU A 147 -5.74 -15.45 7.48
CA LEU A 147 -5.00 -14.40 6.77
C LEU A 147 -5.19 -14.50 5.25
N LYS A 148 -5.13 -15.71 4.69
CA LYS A 148 -5.44 -15.96 3.26
C LYS A 148 -6.84 -15.51 2.89
N LYS A 149 -7.84 -15.83 3.72
CA LYS A 149 -9.23 -15.38 3.53
C LYS A 149 -9.35 -13.86 3.57
N ASN A 150 -8.67 -13.22 4.51
CA ASN A 150 -8.67 -11.76 4.62
C ASN A 150 -8.05 -11.12 3.36
N PHE A 151 -6.93 -11.65 2.85
CA PHE A 151 -6.31 -11.16 1.62
C PHE A 151 -7.26 -11.28 0.42
N ALA A 152 -7.94 -12.42 0.28
CA ALA A 152 -8.92 -12.62 -0.80
C ALA A 152 -10.09 -11.62 -0.71
N ALA A 153 -10.63 -11.40 0.49
CA ALA A 153 -11.72 -10.45 0.72
C ALA A 153 -11.28 -9.00 0.45
N ALA A 154 -10.11 -8.61 0.94
CA ALA A 154 -9.52 -7.31 0.68
C ALA A 154 -9.28 -7.09 -0.81
N ARG A 155 -8.75 -8.09 -1.54
CA ARG A 155 -8.57 -8.01 -2.99
C ARG A 155 -9.89 -7.84 -3.75
N ALA A 156 -10.98 -8.46 -3.31
CA ALA A 156 -12.28 -8.30 -3.97
C ALA A 156 -12.78 -6.85 -3.85
N VAL A 157 -12.60 -6.21 -2.70
CA VAL A 157 -12.89 -4.78 -2.51
C VAL A 157 -11.97 -3.91 -3.34
N TYR A 158 -10.66 -4.20 -3.30
CA TYR A 158 -9.65 -3.47 -4.08
C TYR A 158 -9.96 -3.51 -5.58
N ALA A 159 -10.29 -4.69 -6.11
CA ALA A 159 -10.70 -4.88 -7.50
C ALA A 159 -11.96 -4.09 -7.88
N LYS A 160 -12.93 -3.99 -6.96
CA LYS A 160 -14.20 -3.28 -7.21
C LYS A 160 -14.03 -1.76 -7.20
N TYR A 161 -13.26 -1.21 -6.26
CA TYR A 161 -13.34 0.22 -5.94
C TYR A 161 -12.07 1.03 -6.26
N VAL A 162 -10.94 0.40 -6.56
CA VAL A 162 -9.73 1.14 -6.94
C VAL A 162 -9.91 1.77 -8.31
N THR A 163 -9.74 3.09 -8.36
CA THR A 163 -9.88 3.87 -9.61
C THR A 163 -8.52 4.11 -10.27
N HIS A 164 -7.47 4.19 -9.46
CA HIS A 164 -6.11 4.49 -9.89
C HIS A 164 -5.12 3.72 -9.02
N ALA A 165 -4.04 3.21 -9.61
CA ALA A 165 -3.02 2.52 -8.86
C ALA A 165 -1.61 2.82 -9.37
N ALA A 166 -0.67 3.07 -8.46
CA ALA A 166 0.76 3.11 -8.76
C ALA A 166 1.47 1.95 -8.05
N CYS A 167 2.09 1.08 -8.83
CA CYS A 167 2.89 -0.04 -8.34
C CYS A 167 4.34 0.17 -8.73
N GLY A 168 5.23 0.19 -7.73
CA GLY A 168 6.66 0.31 -7.96
C GLY A 168 7.24 -0.98 -8.56
N ALA A 169 8.16 -0.81 -9.49
CA ALA A 169 8.77 -1.87 -10.27
C ALA A 169 10.30 -1.76 -10.31
N SER A 170 10.88 -0.84 -9.53
CA SER A 170 12.34 -0.69 -9.36
C SER A 170 12.69 -0.39 -7.91
N PHE A 171 13.39 -1.31 -7.25
CA PHE A 171 13.89 -1.12 -5.89
C PHE A 171 14.99 -0.04 -5.80
N ASP A 172 15.67 0.28 -6.91
CA ASP A 172 16.61 1.40 -6.98
C ASP A 172 15.88 2.74 -6.91
N GLY A 173 14.78 2.84 -7.65
CA GLY A 173 13.91 4.01 -7.74
C GLY A 173 14.60 5.32 -8.14
N LEU A 174 14.16 6.41 -7.54
CA LEU A 174 14.70 7.76 -7.76
C LEU A 174 16.05 7.96 -7.06
N GLU A 175 16.88 8.84 -7.60
CA GLU A 175 18.15 9.20 -6.97
C GLU A 175 17.92 9.83 -5.59
N SER A 176 18.24 9.07 -4.54
CA SER A 176 18.14 9.46 -3.15
C SER A 176 19.03 8.58 -2.26
N THR A 177 19.35 9.03 -1.05
CA THR A 177 20.06 8.22 -0.06
C THR A 177 19.25 7.03 0.45
N ASN A 178 17.91 7.08 0.33
CA ASN A 178 17.01 6.04 0.81
C ASN A 178 17.03 4.77 -0.06
N LYS A 179 17.58 4.84 -1.30
CA LYS A 179 17.66 3.69 -2.21
C LYS A 179 18.40 2.49 -1.63
N ILE A 180 19.39 2.72 -0.76
CA ILE A 180 20.21 1.67 -0.15
C ILE A 180 19.35 0.74 0.71
N ILE A 181 18.40 1.29 1.47
CA ILE A 181 17.50 0.47 2.29
C ILE A 181 16.64 -0.43 1.40
N TYR A 182 16.06 0.10 0.33
CA TYR A 182 15.20 -0.67 -0.56
C TYR A 182 15.97 -1.73 -1.38
N GLN A 183 17.20 -1.43 -1.78
CA GLN A 183 18.12 -2.43 -2.37
C GLN A 183 18.42 -3.58 -1.41
N ALA A 184 18.69 -3.28 -0.13
CA ALA A 184 18.91 -4.29 0.89
C ALA A 184 17.66 -5.14 1.13
N LEU A 185 16.48 -4.52 1.27
CA LEU A 185 15.22 -5.23 1.46
C LEU A 185 14.84 -6.09 0.24
N GLN A 186 15.14 -5.65 -0.98
CA GLN A 186 15.05 -6.48 -2.18
C GLN A 186 15.92 -7.74 -2.05
N TRP A 187 17.18 -7.58 -1.64
CA TRP A 187 18.12 -8.70 -1.54
C TRP A 187 17.63 -9.74 -0.53
N PHE A 188 17.18 -9.28 0.64
CA PHE A 188 16.70 -10.16 1.71
C PHE A 188 15.34 -10.81 1.43
N GLY A 189 14.41 -10.08 0.83
CA GLY A 189 13.06 -10.58 0.55
C GLY A 189 12.95 -11.54 -0.64
N GLU A 190 14.03 -11.80 -1.39
CA GLU A 190 13.98 -12.62 -2.62
C GLU A 190 12.82 -12.22 -3.57
N HIS A 191 12.61 -10.90 -3.70
CA HIS A 191 11.55 -10.32 -4.53
C HIS A 191 11.73 -10.66 -6.01
N ASN A 192 10.61 -10.72 -6.73
CA ASN A 192 10.59 -11.04 -8.16
C ASN A 192 11.26 -9.92 -8.96
N ARG A 193 12.42 -10.22 -9.54
CA ARG A 193 13.18 -9.28 -10.38
C ARG A 193 12.69 -9.23 -11.82
N THR A 194 12.00 -10.27 -12.28
CA THR A 194 11.53 -10.37 -13.67
C THR A 194 10.36 -9.44 -13.93
N THR A 195 9.37 -9.42 -13.04
CA THR A 195 8.21 -8.54 -13.18
C THR A 195 8.39 -7.18 -12.50
N GLY A 196 9.37 -7.08 -11.60
CA GLY A 196 9.75 -5.86 -10.88
C GLY A 196 9.12 -5.78 -9.49
N ASN A 197 9.71 -4.98 -8.62
CA ASN A 197 9.25 -4.71 -7.26
C ASN A 197 9.83 -3.37 -6.78
N ASP A 198 9.30 -2.87 -5.67
CA ASP A 198 9.68 -1.58 -5.12
C ASP A 198 10.65 -1.68 -3.92
N GLY A 199 11.23 -2.86 -3.71
CA GLY A 199 12.09 -3.21 -2.57
C GLY A 199 11.34 -3.74 -1.35
N VAL A 200 10.02 -3.57 -1.28
CA VAL A 200 9.17 -4.08 -0.19
C VAL A 200 8.04 -4.94 -0.71
N VAL A 201 7.48 -4.60 -1.86
CA VAL A 201 6.29 -5.23 -2.46
C VAL A 201 6.58 -5.55 -3.92
N ASP A 202 6.34 -6.81 -4.28
CA ASP A 202 6.38 -7.26 -5.68
C ASP A 202 5.30 -6.54 -6.50
N PHE A 203 5.61 -6.18 -7.75
CA PHE A 203 4.63 -5.59 -8.67
C PHE A 203 3.36 -6.45 -8.77
N GLU A 204 3.53 -7.77 -8.82
CA GLU A 204 2.43 -8.74 -8.83
C GLU A 204 1.56 -8.68 -7.57
N SER A 205 2.17 -8.46 -6.40
CA SER A 205 1.44 -8.27 -5.15
C SER A 205 0.67 -6.95 -5.16
N CYS A 206 1.25 -5.88 -5.69
CA CYS A 206 0.58 -4.59 -5.81
C CYS A 206 -0.57 -4.55 -6.80
N ALA A 207 -0.40 -5.20 -7.95
CA ALA A 207 -1.43 -5.25 -8.99
C ALA A 207 -2.48 -6.34 -8.74
N ALA A 208 -2.37 -7.16 -7.70
CA ALA A 208 -3.27 -8.28 -7.48
C ALA A 208 -4.72 -7.83 -7.25
N GLY A 209 -5.64 -8.37 -8.05
CA GLY A 209 -7.04 -7.96 -8.10
C GLY A 209 -7.34 -6.92 -9.18
N LEU A 210 -6.33 -6.33 -9.80
CA LEU A 210 -6.47 -5.39 -10.92
C LEU A 210 -6.05 -6.05 -12.23
N ASP A 211 -6.50 -5.48 -13.35
CA ASP A 211 -6.07 -5.92 -14.67
C ASP A 211 -4.64 -5.42 -14.95
N VAL A 212 -3.67 -6.32 -14.85
CA VAL A 212 -2.25 -6.06 -15.12
C VAL A 212 -2.00 -5.51 -16.52
N SER A 213 -2.88 -5.81 -17.49
CA SER A 213 -2.76 -5.34 -18.87
C SER A 213 -3.06 -3.85 -19.03
N LEU A 214 -3.62 -3.20 -18.00
CA LEU A 214 -3.85 -1.75 -17.97
C LEU A 214 -2.63 -0.98 -17.49
N PHE A 215 -1.67 -1.64 -16.83
CA PHE A 215 -0.51 -0.98 -16.28
C PHE A 215 0.48 -0.52 -17.36
N ARG A 216 0.92 0.73 -17.28
CA ARG A 216 1.90 1.31 -18.21
C ARG A 216 3.02 2.01 -17.42
N SER A 217 4.24 1.94 -17.93
CA SER A 217 5.38 2.70 -17.38
C SER A 217 5.38 4.14 -17.91
N ASN A 218 4.28 4.84 -17.67
CA ASN A 218 4.09 6.23 -18.04
C ASN A 218 3.19 6.92 -17.02
N TYR A 219 3.65 8.05 -16.46
CA TYR A 219 2.94 8.83 -15.46
C TYR A 219 1.58 9.38 -15.90
N THR A 220 1.21 9.30 -17.19
CA THR A 220 -0.14 9.68 -17.64
C THR A 220 -1.15 8.53 -17.53
N SER A 221 -0.71 7.31 -17.20
CA SER A 221 -1.58 6.14 -17.06
C SER A 221 -2.25 6.12 -15.69
N ARG A 222 -3.55 5.80 -15.66
CA ARG A 222 -4.28 5.59 -14.40
C ARG A 222 -3.72 4.44 -13.58
N PHE A 223 -3.25 3.40 -14.28
CA PHE A 223 -2.56 2.26 -13.72
C PHE A 223 -1.08 2.38 -14.09
N TYR A 224 -0.27 2.83 -13.14
CA TYR A 224 1.10 3.23 -13.37
C TYR A 224 2.07 2.19 -12.83
N LYS A 225 2.80 1.55 -13.73
CA LYS A 225 3.94 0.69 -13.41
C LYS A 225 5.18 1.57 -13.26
N ALA A 226 5.32 2.15 -12.08
CA ALA A 226 6.32 3.14 -11.77
C ALA A 226 7.69 2.48 -11.59
N GLY A 227 8.72 2.97 -12.28
CA GLY A 227 10.12 2.61 -12.07
C GLY A 227 10.71 3.20 -10.80
N VAL A 228 9.97 3.17 -9.69
CA VAL A 228 10.32 3.80 -8.41
C VAL A 228 10.26 2.81 -7.25
N ASN A 229 10.96 3.12 -6.15
CA ASN A 229 10.98 2.29 -4.94
C ASN A 229 9.78 2.60 -4.03
N HIS A 230 9.63 1.83 -2.96
CA HIS A 230 8.45 1.89 -2.09
C HIS A 230 8.25 3.28 -1.44
N GLY A 231 9.35 3.96 -1.14
CA GLY A 231 9.36 5.28 -0.52
C GLY A 231 9.04 6.41 -1.50
N ASP A 232 9.48 6.29 -2.75
CA ASP A 232 9.24 7.27 -3.81
C ASP A 232 7.75 7.44 -4.12
N LEU A 233 6.96 6.38 -3.94
CA LEU A 233 5.49 6.40 -4.05
C LEU A 233 4.82 7.36 -3.04
N THR A 234 5.54 7.87 -2.04
CA THR A 234 5.04 8.87 -1.09
C THR A 234 5.25 10.33 -1.54
N TRP A 235 5.81 10.54 -2.74
CA TRP A 235 6.01 11.85 -3.38
C TRP A 235 6.87 12.84 -2.59
N LYS A 236 7.78 12.34 -1.76
CA LYS A 236 8.76 13.16 -1.02
C LYS A 236 9.98 13.51 -1.86
N GLY A 237 10.31 12.67 -2.84
CA GLY A 237 11.43 12.86 -3.76
C GLY A 237 11.12 13.84 -4.89
N THR A 238 12.14 14.10 -5.72
CA THR A 238 12.00 14.86 -6.97
C THR A 238 11.87 13.89 -8.13
N ASP A 239 10.86 14.08 -8.97
CA ASP A 239 10.66 13.29 -10.18
C ASP A 239 11.87 13.36 -11.12
N ASP A 240 12.18 12.24 -11.77
CA ASP A 240 13.12 12.22 -12.88
C ASP A 240 12.43 12.73 -14.15
N LYS A 241 12.78 13.96 -14.55
CA LYS A 241 12.19 14.61 -15.72
C LYS A 241 12.52 13.91 -17.04
N SER A 242 13.56 13.08 -17.06
CA SER A 242 14.03 12.38 -18.26
C SER A 242 13.41 10.99 -18.45
N ASP A 243 12.86 10.39 -17.39
CA ASP A 243 12.23 9.07 -17.43
C ASP A 243 10.76 9.15 -17.00
N VAL A 244 9.85 8.91 -17.96
CA VAL A 244 8.39 8.95 -17.73
C VAL A 244 7.87 7.85 -16.81
N ALA A 245 8.68 6.82 -16.52
CA ALA A 245 8.40 5.80 -15.52
C ALA A 245 8.84 6.21 -14.11
N ARG A 246 9.51 7.36 -13.96
CA ARG A 246 10.08 7.87 -12.70
C ARG A 246 9.51 9.25 -12.31
N GLN A 247 8.24 9.48 -12.61
CA GLN A 247 7.53 10.73 -12.26
C GLN A 247 6.31 10.51 -11.35
N PRO A 248 6.47 9.89 -10.16
CA PRO A 248 5.35 9.58 -9.28
C PRO A 248 4.60 10.82 -8.77
N LYS A 249 5.28 11.95 -8.57
CA LYS A 249 4.62 13.19 -8.12
C LYS A 249 3.78 13.79 -9.26
N LYS A 250 4.33 13.85 -10.46
CA LYS A 250 3.59 14.28 -11.65
C LYS A 250 2.41 13.36 -11.97
N TRP A 251 2.59 12.04 -11.81
CA TRP A 251 1.50 11.07 -11.96
C TRP A 251 0.31 11.46 -11.07
N PHE A 252 0.55 11.73 -9.79
CA PHE A 252 -0.52 12.12 -8.86
C PHE A 252 -1.11 13.50 -9.18
N GLN A 253 -0.28 14.47 -9.58
CA GLN A 253 -0.74 15.81 -9.97
C GLN A 253 -1.58 15.83 -11.24
N CYS A 254 -1.39 14.87 -12.14
CA CYS A 254 -2.12 14.75 -13.41
C CYS A 254 -3.28 13.73 -13.34
N LEU A 255 -3.55 13.15 -12.17
CA LEU A 255 -4.45 12.01 -12.01
C LEU A 255 -5.94 12.39 -12.05
N LEU A 256 -6.28 13.59 -11.57
CA LEU A 256 -7.64 14.03 -11.29
C LEU A 256 -7.90 15.43 -11.86
#